data_AF-A0A924EMB6-F1
#
_entry.id   AF-A0A924EMB6-F1
#
_cell.length_a   1.000
_cell.length_b   1.000
_cell.length_c   1.000
_cell.angle_alpha   90.00
_cell.angle_beta   90.00
_cell.angle_gamma   90.00
#
_symmetry.space_group_name_H-M   'P 1'
#
loop_
_entity.id
_entity.type
_entity.pdbx_description
1 polymer ?
#
loop_
_entity_poly.entity_id
_entity_poly.type
_entity_poly.pdbx_seq_one_letter_code
_entity_poly.pdbx_strand_id
1 'polypeptide(L)'
;PKNLWSTTMTDQLRLATNFQGKVIGVSLKDRASILPAGHNPTGAYWFDDSTGNFVTSSYYMNALPKWMDDFNAEKVPDNLVKNGWNTLLPISEYTESSPDNSPWEGLLGSAKTPTFPYSNFAKDYQLKKDEIRNSPFGNTLTLKAAEAAVKGESLGADAITDFLAINLASTDYAGHKFGPNAVEVEDVYLRLDLDLGEFFNYLDKTVGAGNYTVFLTADHGGAHSEGFMEEHKMPTGFYGETAKKDYNKILKDKFGVEKLVIEVTNSQIYLDTQSMADNKIDEDAVKDYLIKQLNKDQSILFAVDMKKVAQSSIPEPIKTRIMNGYNWQRSGDIQIIYHDSWLPSYSKFGTTHGAWNSYDSHIPLLFMGWGIRKGESNKDYNMTDIAPTICALLHIQFPSGNIGNPIVEVLGK
;
A
#
# COMPACT_ATOMS: atom_id res chain seq x y z
N PRO A 1 11.33 12.36 -3.19
CA PRO A 1 10.09 12.14 -4.00
C PRO A 1 10.08 12.80 -5.40
N LYS A 2 11.12 12.59 -6.24
CA LYS A 2 11.24 13.22 -7.58
C LYS A 2 10.03 12.98 -8.51
N ASN A 3 9.35 11.85 -8.35
CA ASN A 3 8.25 11.44 -9.23
C ASN A 3 6.86 11.87 -8.75
N LEU A 4 6.74 12.39 -7.52
CA LEU A 4 5.52 13.02 -7.03
C LEU A 4 5.45 14.45 -7.59
N TRP A 5 4.35 14.82 -8.23
CA TRP A 5 4.23 16.14 -8.87
C TRP A 5 3.41 17.14 -8.04
N SER A 6 2.41 16.64 -7.31
CA SER A 6 1.56 17.45 -6.45
C SER A 6 2.16 17.54 -5.06
N THR A 7 1.99 18.68 -4.38
CA THR A 7 2.33 18.80 -2.96
C THR A 7 1.47 17.85 -2.12
N THR A 8 1.93 17.51 -0.92
CA THR A 8 1.18 16.72 0.07
C THR A 8 0.56 17.63 1.14
N MET A 9 -0.33 17.09 2.00
CA MET A 9 -0.79 17.84 3.18
C MET A 9 0.36 18.16 4.16
N THR A 10 1.40 17.31 4.19
CA THR A 10 2.63 17.55 4.96
C THR A 10 3.47 18.69 4.36
N ASP A 11 3.56 18.80 3.04
CA ASP A 11 4.16 19.97 2.39
C ASP A 11 3.38 21.25 2.73
N GLN A 12 2.04 21.19 2.74
CA GLN A 12 1.21 22.34 3.11
C GLN A 12 1.41 22.77 4.57
N LEU A 13 1.58 21.82 5.50
CA LEU A 13 1.93 22.13 6.88
C LEU A 13 3.29 22.83 6.97
N ARG A 14 4.30 22.32 6.26
CA ARG A 14 5.64 22.92 6.20
C ARG A 14 5.57 24.35 5.65
N LEU A 15 4.81 24.57 4.58
CA LEU A 15 4.62 25.90 4.00
C LEU A 15 3.88 26.85 4.97
N ALA A 16 2.79 26.41 5.58
CA ALA A 16 1.98 27.23 6.48
C ALA A 16 2.72 27.64 7.76
N THR A 17 3.68 26.83 8.22
CA THR A 17 4.49 27.11 9.42
C THR A 17 5.84 27.76 9.11
N ASN A 18 6.07 28.17 7.86
CA ASN A 18 7.37 28.65 7.38
C ASN A 18 8.52 27.69 7.72
N PHE A 19 8.27 26.39 7.52
CA PHE A 19 9.17 25.26 7.75
C PHE A 19 9.62 25.09 9.21
N GLN A 20 8.87 25.64 10.17
CA GLN A 20 9.12 25.40 11.60
C GLN A 20 8.51 24.06 12.07
N GLY A 21 7.31 23.72 11.61
CA GLY A 21 6.67 22.44 11.94
C GLY A 21 7.44 21.28 11.35
N LYS A 22 7.71 20.25 12.13
CA LYS A 22 8.50 19.09 11.72
C LYS A 22 7.63 18.06 11.02
N VAL A 23 8.19 17.38 10.03
CA VAL A 23 7.51 16.29 9.31
C VAL A 23 8.43 15.09 9.25
N ILE A 24 7.96 13.93 9.70
CA ILE A 24 8.72 12.67 9.65
C ILE A 24 7.89 11.57 8.99
N GLY A 25 8.49 10.84 8.05
CA GLY A 25 7.97 9.59 7.51
C GLY A 25 8.71 8.37 8.06
N VAL A 26 7.99 7.33 8.49
CA VAL A 26 8.57 6.06 8.95
C VAL A 26 7.78 4.89 8.36
N SER A 27 8.48 3.94 7.74
CA SER A 27 7.89 2.68 7.28
C SER A 27 8.98 1.65 7.05
N LEU A 28 8.65 0.36 6.96
CA LEU A 28 9.57 -0.61 6.38
C LEU A 28 9.79 -0.35 4.88
N LYS A 29 8.78 0.16 4.16
CA LYS A 29 8.81 0.40 2.71
C LYS A 29 9.27 1.83 2.43
N ASP A 30 10.25 1.99 1.56
CA ASP A 30 10.74 3.31 1.09
C ASP A 30 9.62 4.22 0.59
N ARG A 31 8.80 3.74 -0.35
CA ARG A 31 7.67 4.45 -0.95
C ARG A 31 6.63 4.91 0.08
N ALA A 32 6.39 4.11 1.11
CA ALA A 32 5.39 4.40 2.14
C ALA A 32 5.92 5.29 3.28
N SER A 33 7.22 5.59 3.28
CA SER A 33 7.83 6.64 4.09
C SER A 33 8.00 7.94 3.30
N ILE A 34 8.55 7.83 2.09
CA ILE A 34 8.90 8.96 1.22
C ILE A 34 7.66 9.71 0.70
N LEU A 35 6.62 9.00 0.23
CA LEU A 35 5.47 9.65 -0.40
C LEU A 35 4.60 10.41 0.63
N PRO A 36 4.26 9.84 1.81
CA PRO A 36 3.50 10.58 2.82
C PRO A 36 4.27 11.76 3.43
N ALA A 37 5.60 11.67 3.53
CA ALA A 37 6.44 12.76 4.07
C ALA A 37 6.52 13.98 3.14
N GLY A 38 6.23 13.83 1.85
CA GLY A 38 6.25 14.94 0.89
C GLY A 38 7.66 15.36 0.47
N HIS A 39 7.78 16.55 -0.12
CA HIS A 39 8.98 17.07 -0.77
C HIS A 39 10.02 17.62 0.19
N ASN A 40 9.62 18.25 1.29
CA ASN A 40 10.57 18.86 2.23
C ASN A 40 10.28 18.50 3.70
N PRO A 41 10.31 17.21 4.07
CA PRO A 41 10.18 16.79 5.45
C PRO A 41 11.45 17.09 6.26
N THR A 42 11.35 16.98 7.59
CA THR A 42 12.52 16.90 8.47
C THR A 42 13.32 15.61 8.19
N GLY A 43 12.62 14.50 7.91
CA GLY A 43 13.25 13.25 7.51
C GLY A 43 12.24 12.22 7.00
N ALA A 44 12.71 11.30 6.16
CA ALA A 44 11.97 10.10 5.78
C ALA A 44 12.89 8.89 5.94
N TYR A 45 12.45 7.91 6.71
CA TYR A 45 13.25 6.74 7.09
C TYR A 45 12.58 5.45 6.66
N TRP A 46 13.36 4.51 6.13
CA TRP A 46 12.89 3.19 5.76
C TRP A 46 13.87 2.08 6.09
N PHE A 47 13.37 0.85 6.19
CA PHE A 47 14.16 -0.31 6.58
C PHE A 47 15.07 -0.80 5.44
N ASP A 48 16.35 -1.01 5.72
CA ASP A 48 17.34 -1.60 4.82
C ASP A 48 17.54 -3.09 5.13
N ASP A 49 17.16 -3.92 4.16
CA ASP A 49 17.19 -5.38 4.26
C ASP A 49 18.61 -5.96 4.34
N SER A 50 19.63 -5.19 3.96
CA SER A 50 21.01 -5.67 4.03
C SER A 50 21.61 -5.55 5.44
N THR A 51 21.14 -4.58 6.24
CA THR A 51 21.71 -4.26 7.55
C THR A 51 20.75 -4.48 8.71
N GLY A 52 19.44 -4.50 8.44
CA GLY A 52 18.40 -4.50 9.47
C GLY A 52 18.26 -3.17 10.20
N ASN A 53 18.74 -2.08 9.60
CA ASN A 53 18.68 -0.73 10.16
C ASN A 53 17.65 0.13 9.39
N PHE A 54 17.16 1.19 10.02
CA PHE A 54 16.49 2.28 9.31
C PHE A 54 17.52 3.22 8.68
N VAL A 55 17.31 3.56 7.42
CA VAL A 55 18.16 4.42 6.61
C VAL A 55 17.37 5.57 5.99
N THR A 56 18.08 6.52 5.41
CA THR A 56 17.53 7.61 4.60
C THR A 56 18.41 7.83 3.36
N SER A 57 18.16 8.89 2.58
CA SER A 57 19.00 9.24 1.43
C SER A 57 19.55 10.66 1.52
N SER A 58 20.57 10.94 0.69
CA SER A 58 21.19 12.26 0.54
C SER A 58 20.24 13.34 0.03
N TYR A 59 19.03 12.99 -0.40
CA TYR A 59 17.98 13.97 -0.65
C TYR A 59 17.55 14.71 0.63
N TYR A 60 17.55 14.03 1.78
CA TYR A 60 17.08 14.57 3.06
C TYR A 60 18.24 15.06 3.93
N MET A 61 19.31 14.27 4.04
CA MET A 61 20.44 14.56 4.92
C MET A 61 21.71 13.78 4.54
N ASN A 62 22.87 14.30 4.92
CA ASN A 62 24.17 13.68 4.62
C ASN A 62 24.53 12.53 5.59
N ALA A 63 23.96 12.54 6.79
CA ALA A 63 24.14 11.51 7.82
C ALA A 63 22.84 11.37 8.61
N LEU A 64 22.61 10.19 9.20
CA LEU A 64 21.47 9.96 10.08
C LEU A 64 21.56 10.87 11.32
N PRO A 65 20.42 11.30 11.89
CA PRO A 65 20.44 12.00 13.15
C PRO A 65 20.83 11.03 14.27
N LYS A 66 21.43 11.57 15.33
CA LYS A 66 21.91 10.77 16.47
C LYS A 66 20.83 9.83 17.03
N TRP A 67 19.57 10.28 17.12
CA TRP A 67 18.50 9.45 17.68
C TRP A 67 18.21 8.20 16.82
N MET A 68 18.40 8.28 15.50
CA MET A 68 18.22 7.13 14.60
C MET A 68 19.43 6.19 14.64
N ASP A 69 20.65 6.75 14.73
CA ASP A 69 21.86 5.95 14.97
C ASP A 69 21.77 5.18 16.30
N ASP A 70 21.31 5.85 17.37
CA ASP A 70 21.10 5.24 18.68
C ASP A 70 20.04 4.12 18.60
N PHE A 71 18.91 4.37 17.92
CA PHE A 71 17.86 3.35 17.71
C PHE A 71 18.38 2.13 16.94
N ASN A 72 19.14 2.34 15.87
CA ASN A 72 19.74 1.26 15.08
C ASN A 72 20.77 0.45 15.89
N ALA A 73 21.49 1.11 16.81
CA ALA A 73 22.47 0.47 17.69
C ALA A 73 21.82 -0.46 18.74
N GLU A 74 20.56 -0.22 19.12
CA GLU A 74 19.82 -1.10 20.04
C GLU A 74 19.49 -2.47 19.44
N LYS A 75 19.58 -2.62 18.11
CA LYS A 75 19.27 -3.86 17.39
C LYS A 75 17.90 -4.42 17.79
N VAL A 76 16.91 -3.53 17.90
CA VAL A 76 15.51 -3.86 18.20
C VAL A 76 14.99 -5.06 17.40
N PRO A 77 15.24 -5.19 16.08
CA PRO A 77 14.79 -6.36 15.33
C PRO A 77 15.28 -7.71 15.88
N ASP A 78 16.56 -7.81 16.28
CA ASP A 78 17.15 -9.05 16.82
C ASP A 78 16.39 -9.47 18.10
N ASN A 79 16.00 -8.49 18.93
CA ASN A 79 15.25 -8.73 20.16
C ASN A 79 13.80 -9.15 19.92
N LEU A 80 13.15 -8.61 18.89
CA LEU A 80 11.75 -8.94 18.57
C LEU A 80 11.61 -10.38 18.07
N VAL A 81 12.52 -10.82 17.20
CA VAL A 81 12.42 -12.14 16.54
C VAL A 81 12.98 -13.30 17.38
N LYS A 82 13.69 -13.01 18.48
CA LYS A 82 14.52 -13.98 19.22
C LYS A 82 13.79 -15.24 19.69
N ASN A 83 12.49 -15.14 19.94
CA ASN A 83 11.65 -16.24 20.45
C ASN A 83 10.87 -16.96 19.34
N GLY A 84 11.18 -16.71 18.08
CA GLY A 84 10.36 -17.18 16.97
C GLY A 84 9.03 -16.44 16.88
N TRP A 85 8.09 -16.98 16.09
CA TRP A 85 6.72 -16.49 16.03
C TRP A 85 5.73 -17.61 16.39
N ASN A 86 4.99 -17.38 17.47
CA ASN A 86 3.83 -18.16 17.91
C ASN A 86 2.61 -17.23 17.91
N THR A 87 1.41 -17.80 17.79
CA THR A 87 0.15 -17.06 17.97
C THR A 87 0.12 -16.37 19.34
N LEU A 88 -0.43 -15.16 19.39
CA LEU A 88 -0.62 -14.38 20.60
C LEU A 88 -1.61 -15.05 21.55
N LEU A 89 -2.72 -15.53 21.00
CA LEU A 89 -3.74 -16.30 21.70
C LEU A 89 -3.53 -17.81 21.46
N PRO A 90 -4.17 -18.71 22.23
CA PRO A 90 -4.22 -20.12 21.87
C PRO A 90 -4.74 -20.28 20.43
N ILE A 91 -4.03 -21.03 19.58
CA ILE A 91 -4.37 -21.16 18.16
C ILE A 91 -5.81 -21.67 17.91
N SER A 92 -6.39 -22.39 18.87
CA SER A 92 -7.79 -22.85 18.83
C SER A 92 -8.83 -21.72 18.92
N GLU A 93 -8.43 -20.51 19.32
CA GLU A 93 -9.32 -19.33 19.42
C GLU A 93 -9.39 -18.52 18.12
N TYR A 94 -8.55 -18.83 17.13
CA TYR A 94 -8.52 -18.17 15.81
C TYR A 94 -9.64 -18.71 14.92
N THR A 95 -10.89 -18.59 15.38
CA THR A 95 -12.07 -19.17 14.73
C THR A 95 -12.51 -18.43 13.48
N GLU A 96 -11.98 -17.23 13.27
CA GLU A 96 -12.17 -16.32 12.16
C GLU A 96 -11.21 -16.63 10.98
N SER A 97 -10.25 -17.53 11.20
CA SER A 97 -9.27 -17.99 10.23
C SER A 97 -9.57 -19.40 9.69
N SER A 98 -8.94 -19.72 8.56
CA SER A 98 -8.89 -21.06 7.98
C SER A 98 -8.04 -22.00 8.84
N PRO A 99 -8.05 -23.32 8.60
CA PRO A 99 -7.10 -24.23 9.24
C PRO A 99 -5.66 -23.76 9.01
N ASP A 100 -4.83 -23.86 10.05
CA ASP A 100 -3.43 -23.41 10.07
C ASP A 100 -2.62 -23.91 8.87
N ASN A 101 -2.88 -25.12 8.35
CA ASN A 101 -2.18 -25.65 7.17
C ASN A 101 -3.08 -25.61 5.93
N SER A 102 -3.19 -24.46 5.28
CA SER A 102 -4.02 -24.30 4.08
C SER A 102 -3.21 -24.30 2.78
N PRO A 103 -3.70 -24.93 1.68
CA PRO A 103 -2.92 -25.12 0.45
C PRO A 103 -2.68 -23.84 -0.36
N TRP A 104 -3.41 -22.76 -0.08
CA TRP A 104 -3.22 -21.44 -0.70
C TRP A 104 -2.23 -20.55 0.04
N GLU A 105 -1.66 -20.98 1.17
CA GLU A 105 -0.73 -20.17 1.95
C GLU A 105 0.74 -20.40 1.54
N GLY A 106 1.52 -19.31 1.53
CA GLY A 106 2.94 -19.32 1.20
C GLY A 106 3.82 -19.63 2.40
N LEU A 107 5.02 -20.18 2.15
CA LEU A 107 5.98 -20.52 3.20
C LEU A 107 6.69 -19.28 3.77
N LEU A 108 7.02 -19.34 5.07
CA LEU A 108 7.83 -18.32 5.77
C LEU A 108 9.22 -18.87 6.14
N GLY A 109 10.27 -18.09 5.85
CA GLY A 109 11.65 -18.47 6.16
C GLY A 109 12.02 -19.89 5.70
N SER A 110 12.47 -20.71 6.64
CA SER A 110 12.89 -22.09 6.41
C SER A 110 11.77 -23.14 6.54
N ALA A 111 10.55 -22.72 6.91
CA ALA A 111 9.41 -23.61 7.13
C ALA A 111 9.07 -24.43 5.87
N LYS A 112 8.50 -25.63 6.10
CA LYS A 112 8.11 -26.57 5.03
C LYS A 112 6.60 -26.66 4.84
N THR A 113 5.86 -26.12 5.80
CA THR A 113 4.42 -25.92 5.79
C THR A 113 4.17 -24.48 6.26
N PRO A 114 3.08 -23.83 5.81
CA PRO A 114 2.62 -22.59 6.41
C PRO A 114 1.88 -22.97 7.68
N THR A 115 2.58 -23.15 8.81
CA THR A 115 1.93 -23.58 10.05
C THR A 115 2.70 -23.06 11.24
N PHE A 116 1.99 -22.66 12.29
CA PHE A 116 2.61 -22.38 13.57
C PHE A 116 3.14 -23.66 14.26
N PRO A 117 4.21 -23.55 15.09
CA PRO A 117 4.99 -22.36 15.36
C PRO A 117 6.19 -22.15 14.40
N TYR A 118 6.51 -20.90 14.09
CA TYR A 118 7.70 -20.50 13.33
C TYR A 118 8.92 -20.38 14.26
N SER A 119 9.34 -21.50 14.86
CA SER A 119 10.41 -21.55 15.87
C SER A 119 11.80 -21.15 15.35
N ASN A 120 12.07 -21.29 14.05
CA ASN A 120 13.36 -20.94 13.42
C ASN A 120 13.44 -19.47 12.99
N PHE A 121 12.41 -18.65 13.22
CA PHE A 121 12.30 -17.31 12.64
C PHE A 121 13.49 -16.41 12.99
N ALA A 122 14.04 -16.51 14.19
CA ALA A 122 15.25 -15.76 14.56
C ALA A 122 16.45 -16.06 13.64
N LYS A 123 16.65 -17.35 13.31
CA LYS A 123 17.73 -17.78 12.42
C LYS A 123 17.46 -17.36 10.98
N ASP A 124 16.20 -17.48 10.54
CA ASP A 124 15.79 -17.07 9.20
C ASP A 124 16.00 -15.56 9.00
N TYR A 125 15.67 -14.74 10.01
CA TYR A 125 15.97 -13.32 10.03
C TYR A 125 17.48 -13.01 9.97
N GLN A 126 18.34 -13.78 10.65
CA GLN A 126 19.79 -13.57 10.54
C GLN A 126 20.32 -13.88 9.14
N LEU A 127 19.70 -14.82 8.42
CA LEU A 127 20.04 -15.12 7.03
C LEU A 127 19.51 -14.05 6.07
N LYS A 128 18.31 -13.54 6.34
CA LYS A 128 17.56 -12.62 5.48
C LYS A 128 16.76 -11.65 6.35
N LYS A 129 17.25 -10.42 6.47
CA LYS A 129 16.65 -9.44 7.39
C LYS A 129 15.25 -8.99 6.94
N ASP A 130 14.93 -9.13 5.65
CA ASP A 130 13.61 -8.85 5.09
C ASP A 130 12.51 -9.82 5.57
N GLU A 131 12.86 -10.98 6.16
CA GLU A 131 11.86 -11.90 6.74
C GLU A 131 10.98 -11.20 7.78
N ILE A 132 11.52 -10.25 8.55
CA ILE A 132 10.77 -9.50 9.57
C ILE A 132 9.55 -8.76 8.99
N ARG A 133 9.61 -8.38 7.70
CA ARG A 133 8.52 -7.70 6.99
C ARG A 133 7.26 -8.57 6.93
N ASN A 134 7.38 -9.90 6.88
CA ASN A 134 6.26 -10.83 6.77
C ASN A 134 5.68 -11.26 8.14
N SER A 135 6.05 -10.56 9.21
CA SER A 135 5.71 -10.92 10.59
C SER A 135 5.19 -9.71 11.36
N PRO A 136 4.43 -9.90 12.45
CA PRO A 136 3.93 -8.80 13.29
C PRO A 136 5.04 -7.89 13.81
N PHE A 137 6.24 -8.45 14.03
CA PHE A 137 7.40 -7.74 14.56
C PHE A 137 7.85 -6.56 13.68
N GLY A 138 7.56 -6.58 12.37
CA GLY A 138 7.84 -5.45 11.51
C GLY A 138 6.98 -4.21 11.81
N ASN A 139 5.72 -4.41 12.21
CA ASN A 139 4.85 -3.33 12.69
C ASN A 139 5.33 -2.80 14.04
N THR A 140 5.61 -3.70 14.99
CA THR A 140 6.18 -3.34 16.30
C THR A 140 7.47 -2.54 16.16
N LEU A 141 8.37 -2.97 15.27
CA LEU A 141 9.62 -2.28 14.95
C LEU A 141 9.36 -0.87 14.42
N THR A 142 8.40 -0.73 13.50
CA THR A 142 8.04 0.56 12.88
C THR A 142 7.48 1.53 13.92
N LEU A 143 6.63 1.06 14.83
CA LEU A 143 6.08 1.90 15.91
C LEU A 143 7.16 2.31 16.92
N LYS A 144 8.10 1.42 17.25
CA LYS A 144 9.26 1.79 18.09
C LYS A 144 10.17 2.84 17.43
N ALA A 145 10.37 2.74 16.11
CA ALA A 145 11.08 3.78 15.37
C ALA A 145 10.31 5.11 15.35
N ALA A 146 8.98 5.07 15.30
CA ALA A 146 8.13 6.25 15.40
C ALA A 146 8.19 6.90 16.80
N GLU A 147 8.18 6.12 17.90
CA GLU A 147 8.42 6.62 19.26
C GLU A 147 9.80 7.28 19.39
N ALA A 148 10.83 6.64 18.83
CA ALA A 148 12.18 7.20 18.81
C ALA A 148 12.22 8.54 18.05
N ALA A 149 11.44 8.68 16.97
CA ALA A 149 11.32 9.92 16.22
C ALA A 149 10.58 11.02 17.02
N VAL A 150 9.47 10.68 17.69
CA VAL A 150 8.74 11.62 18.57
C VAL A 150 9.68 12.19 19.64
N LYS A 151 10.44 11.33 20.32
CA LYS A 151 11.41 11.74 21.33
C LYS A 151 12.59 12.52 20.74
N GLY A 152 13.20 11.96 19.69
CA GLY A 152 14.43 12.49 19.08
C GLY A 152 14.24 13.87 18.45
N GLU A 153 13.05 14.13 17.92
CA GLU A 153 12.69 15.42 17.33
C GLU A 153 11.79 16.28 18.22
N SER A 154 11.43 15.82 19.42
CA SER A 154 10.53 16.54 20.33
C SER A 154 9.19 16.92 19.68
N LEU A 155 8.60 15.97 18.94
CA LEU A 155 7.36 16.22 18.20
C LEU A 155 6.19 16.50 19.15
N GLY A 156 5.44 17.57 18.88
CA GLY A 156 4.29 17.98 19.69
C GLY A 156 4.65 18.57 21.05
N ALA A 157 5.92 18.96 21.26
CA ALA A 157 6.38 19.52 22.54
C ALA A 157 6.12 21.03 22.68
N ASP A 158 5.75 21.73 21.60
CA ASP A 158 5.47 23.16 21.59
C ASP A 158 4.17 23.51 20.85
N ALA A 159 3.97 24.78 20.52
CA ALA A 159 2.74 25.29 19.90
C ALA A 159 2.70 25.15 18.36
N ILE A 160 3.80 24.71 17.73
CA ILE A 160 3.92 24.55 16.29
C ILE A 160 3.50 23.12 15.95
N THR A 161 2.52 22.98 15.05
CA THR A 161 2.05 21.65 14.65
C THR A 161 3.13 20.90 13.88
N ASP A 162 3.41 19.67 14.33
CA ASP A 162 4.24 18.69 13.66
C ASP A 162 3.38 17.60 12.98
N PHE A 163 3.99 16.80 12.10
CA PHE A 163 3.34 15.67 11.43
C PHE A 163 4.23 14.43 11.44
N LEU A 164 3.67 13.31 11.91
CA LEU A 164 4.30 12.00 11.86
C LEU A 164 3.47 11.07 10.97
N ALA A 165 4.05 10.64 9.85
CA ALA A 165 3.42 9.69 8.93
C ALA A 165 4.04 8.30 9.10
N ILE A 166 3.22 7.33 9.49
CA ILE A 166 3.66 5.96 9.80
C ILE A 166 2.90 5.00 8.88
N ASN A 167 3.62 4.12 8.19
CA ASN A 167 3.00 3.00 7.46
C ASN A 167 3.42 1.66 8.08
N LEU A 168 2.42 0.89 8.49
CA LEU A 168 2.54 -0.42 9.12
C LEU A 168 2.51 -1.49 8.03
N ALA A 169 3.69 -1.78 7.49
CA ALA A 169 3.81 -2.55 6.25
C ALA A 169 3.59 -4.06 6.40
N SER A 170 3.68 -4.63 7.61
CA SER A 170 3.66 -6.09 7.77
C SER A 170 2.31 -6.73 7.48
N THR A 171 1.21 -5.98 7.60
CA THR A 171 -0.13 -6.47 7.21
C THR A 171 -0.19 -6.80 5.72
N ASP A 172 0.43 -5.97 4.88
CA ASP A 172 0.52 -6.21 3.43
C ASP A 172 1.44 -7.38 3.10
N TYR A 173 2.64 -7.45 3.69
CA TYR A 173 3.55 -8.57 3.43
C TYR A 173 2.99 -9.92 3.91
N ALA A 174 2.36 -9.95 5.09
CA ALA A 174 1.69 -11.15 5.58
C ALA A 174 0.48 -11.50 4.71
N GLY A 175 -0.35 -10.52 4.34
CA GLY A 175 -1.46 -10.71 3.41
C GLY A 175 -1.00 -11.30 2.06
N HIS A 176 0.04 -10.73 1.46
CA HIS A 176 0.60 -11.25 0.21
C HIS A 176 1.11 -12.68 0.32
N LYS A 177 1.62 -13.08 1.49
CA LYS A 177 2.19 -14.41 1.70
C LYS A 177 1.12 -15.45 2.02
N PHE A 178 0.17 -15.14 2.89
CA PHE A 178 -0.76 -16.12 3.46
C PHE A 178 -2.21 -15.92 2.99
N GLY A 179 -2.61 -14.67 2.74
CA GLY A 179 -3.99 -14.31 2.40
C GLY A 179 -4.82 -13.93 3.62
N PRO A 180 -5.95 -13.22 3.42
CA PRO A 180 -6.68 -12.56 4.51
C PRO A 180 -7.39 -13.52 5.48
N ASN A 181 -7.52 -14.80 5.13
CA ASN A 181 -8.17 -15.82 5.94
C ASN A 181 -7.19 -16.72 6.70
N ALA A 182 -5.90 -16.37 6.74
CA ALA A 182 -4.87 -17.15 7.40
C ALA A 182 -4.70 -16.76 8.88
N VAL A 183 -4.36 -17.74 9.73
CA VAL A 183 -4.08 -17.53 11.16
C VAL A 183 -2.97 -16.48 11.35
N GLU A 184 -1.98 -16.47 10.45
CA GLU A 184 -0.90 -15.49 10.40
C GLU A 184 -1.39 -14.06 10.29
N VAL A 185 -2.37 -13.80 9.43
CA VAL A 185 -2.89 -12.44 9.20
C VAL A 185 -3.73 -12.00 10.38
N GLU A 186 -4.57 -12.87 10.93
CA GLU A 186 -5.29 -12.59 12.16
C GLU A 186 -4.33 -12.25 13.32
N ASP A 187 -3.27 -13.05 13.52
CA ASP A 187 -2.28 -12.79 14.57
C ASP A 187 -1.52 -11.47 14.36
N VAL A 188 -1.24 -11.10 13.10
CA VAL A 188 -0.65 -9.80 12.76
C VAL A 188 -1.56 -8.66 13.19
N TYR A 189 -2.88 -8.77 12.97
CA TYR A 189 -3.84 -7.74 13.38
C TYR A 189 -4.06 -7.71 14.90
N LEU A 190 -4.16 -8.85 15.57
CA LEU A 190 -4.29 -8.91 17.04
C LEU A 190 -3.08 -8.27 17.73
N ARG A 191 -1.87 -8.48 17.21
CA ARG A 191 -0.65 -7.83 17.74
C ARG A 191 -0.56 -6.35 17.36
N LEU A 192 -1.00 -6.00 16.15
CA LEU A 192 -1.06 -4.59 15.73
C LEU A 192 -2.03 -3.79 16.61
N ASP A 193 -3.17 -4.36 17.01
CA ASP A 193 -4.10 -3.73 17.96
C ASP A 193 -3.42 -3.41 19.29
N LEU A 194 -2.69 -4.37 19.88
CA LEU A 194 -1.90 -4.15 21.09
C LEU A 194 -0.83 -3.08 20.89
N ASP A 195 -0.07 -3.15 19.80
CA ASP A 195 1.01 -2.19 19.52
C ASP A 195 0.47 -0.77 19.31
N LEU A 196 -0.69 -0.61 18.66
CA LEU A 196 -1.37 0.68 18.52
C LEU A 196 -1.85 1.21 19.87
N GLY A 197 -2.42 0.34 20.71
CA GLY A 197 -2.78 0.68 22.08
C GLY A 197 -1.59 1.18 22.91
N GLU A 198 -0.44 0.51 22.82
CA GLU A 198 0.81 0.94 23.46
C GLU A 198 1.30 2.29 22.90
N PHE A 199 1.28 2.45 21.58
CA PHE A 199 1.70 3.68 20.92
C PHE A 199 0.83 4.89 21.30
N PHE A 200 -0.49 4.73 21.35
CA PHE A 200 -1.38 5.81 21.79
C PHE A 200 -1.19 6.14 23.27
N ASN A 201 -0.99 5.15 24.14
CA ASN A 201 -0.62 5.38 25.53
C ASN A 201 0.71 6.13 25.68
N TYR A 202 1.67 5.88 24.78
CA TYR A 202 2.92 6.62 24.72
C TYR A 202 2.69 8.09 24.30
N LEU A 203 1.85 8.34 23.29
CA LEU A 203 1.48 9.70 22.86
C LEU A 203 0.73 10.46 23.96
N ASP A 204 -0.21 9.81 24.66
CA ASP A 204 -0.92 10.42 25.79
C ASP A 204 0.02 10.90 26.89
N LYS A 205 1.10 10.14 27.16
CA LYS A 205 2.12 10.50 28.15
C LYS A 205 3.10 11.57 27.66
N THR A 206 3.41 11.58 26.36
CA THR A 206 4.51 12.38 25.80
C THR A 206 4.02 13.70 25.21
N VAL A 207 2.91 13.68 24.46
CA VAL A 207 2.30 14.85 23.81
C VAL A 207 1.10 15.37 24.61
N GLY A 208 0.37 14.46 25.27
CA GLY A 208 -0.82 14.77 26.06
C GLY A 208 -2.11 14.43 25.31
N ALA A 209 -3.00 13.68 25.98
CA ALA A 209 -4.32 13.35 25.46
C ALA A 209 -5.08 14.62 25.05
N GLY A 210 -5.59 14.63 23.82
CA GLY A 210 -6.29 15.78 23.24
C GLY A 210 -5.40 16.85 22.60
N ASN A 211 -4.07 16.69 22.62
CA ASN A 211 -3.12 17.58 21.93
C ASN A 211 -2.63 17.02 20.57
N TYR A 212 -3.05 15.81 20.20
CA TYR A 212 -2.73 15.21 18.91
C TYR A 212 -3.99 14.73 18.19
N THR A 213 -3.92 14.62 16.86
CA THR A 213 -4.94 14.01 16.02
C THR A 213 -4.33 12.81 15.31
N VAL A 214 -5.06 11.70 15.26
CA VAL A 214 -4.74 10.53 14.46
C VAL A 214 -5.81 10.39 13.38
N PHE A 215 -5.37 10.15 12.15
CA PHE A 215 -6.20 9.47 11.15
C PHE A 215 -5.53 8.14 10.81
N LEU A 216 -6.30 7.05 10.79
CA LEU A 216 -5.84 5.72 10.45
C LEU A 216 -6.64 5.24 9.24
N THR A 217 -5.92 4.82 8.20
CA THR A 217 -6.49 4.32 6.95
C THR A 217 -5.59 3.24 6.36
N ALA A 218 -6.06 2.55 5.33
CA ALA A 218 -5.23 1.72 4.45
C ALA A 218 -4.97 2.42 3.10
N ASP A 219 -3.89 2.05 2.42
CA ASP A 219 -3.62 2.41 1.03
C ASP A 219 -4.44 1.58 0.03
N HIS A 220 -4.89 0.40 0.45
CA HIS A 220 -5.81 -0.48 -0.26
C HIS A 220 -6.32 -1.58 0.69
N GLY A 221 -7.28 -2.38 0.23
CA GLY A 221 -7.67 -3.65 0.84
C GLY A 221 -6.85 -4.83 0.31
N GLY A 222 -7.49 -5.97 0.12
CA GLY A 222 -6.89 -7.16 -0.48
C GLY A 222 -7.94 -8.22 -0.78
N ALA A 223 -7.82 -8.88 -1.93
CA ALA A 223 -8.69 -9.97 -2.31
C ALA A 223 -8.46 -11.21 -1.43
N HIS A 224 -9.41 -12.15 -1.43
CA HIS A 224 -9.18 -13.50 -0.91
C HIS A 224 -8.22 -14.28 -1.81
N SER A 225 -7.50 -15.24 -1.23
CA SER A 225 -6.66 -16.17 -1.99
C SER A 225 -7.51 -16.97 -2.98
N GLU A 226 -6.95 -17.27 -4.15
CA GLU A 226 -7.70 -17.97 -5.21
C GLU A 226 -8.16 -19.36 -4.74
N GLY A 227 -7.28 -20.16 -4.14
CA GLY A 227 -7.64 -21.49 -3.62
C GLY A 227 -8.68 -21.46 -2.50
N PHE A 228 -8.68 -20.43 -1.64
CA PHE A 228 -9.72 -20.24 -0.62
C PHE A 228 -11.08 -20.00 -1.29
N MET A 229 -11.13 -19.14 -2.30
CA MET A 229 -12.35 -18.84 -3.04
C MET A 229 -12.85 -20.08 -3.81
N GLU A 230 -11.95 -20.85 -4.43
CA GLU A 230 -12.29 -22.08 -5.14
C GLU A 230 -12.90 -23.13 -4.20
N GLU A 231 -12.30 -23.38 -3.04
CA GLU A 231 -12.81 -24.32 -2.04
C GLU A 231 -14.24 -23.95 -1.59
N HIS A 232 -14.51 -22.65 -1.48
CA HIS A 232 -15.80 -22.10 -1.06
C HIS A 232 -16.76 -21.83 -2.24
N LYS A 233 -16.43 -22.30 -3.45
CA LYS A 233 -17.24 -22.19 -4.68
C LYS A 233 -17.58 -20.75 -5.07
N MET A 234 -16.72 -19.80 -4.70
CA MET A 234 -16.83 -18.42 -5.12
C MET A 234 -16.18 -18.25 -6.50
N PRO A 235 -16.67 -17.31 -7.33
CA PRO A 235 -15.99 -16.97 -8.58
C PRO A 235 -14.56 -16.52 -8.29
N THR A 236 -13.58 -17.14 -8.95
CA THR A 236 -12.17 -16.79 -8.84
C THR A 236 -11.39 -17.31 -10.04
N GLY A 237 -10.15 -16.86 -10.20
CA GLY A 237 -9.23 -17.40 -11.19
C GLY A 237 -7.95 -16.58 -11.32
N PHE A 238 -7.12 -16.98 -12.29
CA PHE A 238 -5.87 -16.29 -12.58
C PHE A 238 -5.90 -15.58 -13.94
N TYR A 239 -5.10 -14.52 -14.07
CA TYR A 239 -4.86 -13.82 -15.34
C TYR A 239 -3.37 -13.52 -15.59
N GLY A 240 -3.06 -13.22 -16.85
CA GLY A 240 -1.83 -12.51 -17.20
C GLY A 240 -0.56 -13.35 -17.43
N GLU A 241 -0.58 -14.67 -17.24
CA GLU A 241 0.64 -15.53 -17.28
C GLU A 241 1.45 -15.38 -18.58
N THR A 242 0.77 -15.32 -19.73
CA THR A 242 1.39 -15.21 -21.06
C THR A 242 0.99 -13.96 -21.84
N ALA A 243 0.32 -13.00 -21.19
CA ALA A 243 -0.36 -11.88 -21.84
C ALA A 243 0.52 -11.14 -22.87
N LYS A 244 1.71 -10.66 -22.48
CA LYS A 244 2.63 -9.94 -23.39
C LYS A 244 3.03 -10.75 -24.62
N LYS A 245 3.30 -12.05 -24.44
CA LYS A 245 3.68 -12.94 -25.54
C LYS A 245 2.50 -13.17 -26.48
N ASP A 246 1.32 -13.41 -25.92
CA ASP A 246 0.12 -13.71 -26.68
C ASP A 246 -0.37 -12.48 -27.46
N TYR A 247 -0.34 -11.30 -26.85
CA TYR A 247 -0.73 -10.06 -27.52
C TYR A 247 0.24 -9.70 -28.64
N ASN A 248 1.55 -9.87 -28.43
CA ASN A 248 2.54 -9.72 -29.49
C ASN A 248 2.33 -10.72 -30.64
N LYS A 249 1.96 -11.97 -30.34
CA LYS A 249 1.61 -12.95 -31.37
C LYS A 249 0.36 -12.52 -32.15
N ILE A 250 -0.70 -12.13 -31.46
CA ILE A 250 -1.95 -11.65 -32.06
C ILE A 250 -1.70 -10.48 -33.01
N LEU A 251 -0.89 -9.51 -32.58
CA LEU A 251 -0.57 -8.33 -33.38
C LEU A 251 0.36 -8.66 -34.55
N LYS A 252 1.36 -9.51 -34.35
CA LYS A 252 2.22 -9.99 -35.45
C LYS A 252 1.42 -10.69 -36.53
N ASP A 253 0.53 -11.60 -36.15
CA ASP A 253 -0.29 -12.36 -37.10
C ASP A 253 -1.22 -11.43 -37.93
N LYS A 254 -1.59 -10.25 -37.39
CA LYS A 254 -2.44 -9.27 -38.07
C LYS A 254 -1.69 -8.21 -38.87
N PHE A 255 -0.62 -7.66 -38.31
CA PHE A 255 0.09 -6.48 -38.83
C PHE A 255 1.48 -6.79 -39.39
N GLY A 256 1.98 -8.03 -39.24
CA GLY A 256 3.26 -8.47 -39.78
C GLY A 256 4.50 -7.96 -39.04
N VAL A 257 4.32 -7.21 -37.94
CA VAL A 257 5.42 -6.63 -37.15
C VAL A 257 5.50 -7.29 -35.78
N GLU A 258 6.71 -7.65 -35.38
CA GLU A 258 6.97 -8.24 -34.07
C GLU A 258 7.07 -7.17 -32.98
N LYS A 259 6.79 -7.57 -31.73
CA LYS A 259 7.10 -6.78 -30.53
C LYS A 259 6.42 -5.40 -30.46
N LEU A 260 5.18 -5.29 -30.97
CA LEU A 260 4.36 -4.09 -30.86
C LEU A 260 3.85 -3.81 -29.43
N VAL A 261 3.93 -4.78 -28.52
CA VAL A 261 3.66 -4.59 -27.08
C VAL A 261 4.99 -4.58 -26.32
N ILE A 262 5.29 -3.43 -25.70
CA ILE A 262 6.47 -3.19 -24.86
C ILE A 262 6.31 -3.91 -23.53
N GLU A 263 5.18 -3.73 -22.84
CA GLU A 263 4.95 -4.30 -21.51
C GLU A 263 3.46 -4.48 -21.21
N VAL A 264 3.14 -5.44 -20.34
CA VAL A 264 1.82 -5.59 -19.74
C VAL A 264 1.99 -5.55 -18.22
N THR A 265 1.61 -4.44 -17.61
CA THR A 265 1.77 -4.22 -16.16
C THR A 265 0.72 -3.26 -15.65
N ASN A 266 0.37 -3.32 -14.36
CA ASN A 266 -0.71 -2.52 -13.74
C ASN A 266 -2.05 -2.64 -14.50
N SER A 267 -2.34 -3.82 -15.05
CA SER A 267 -3.49 -4.07 -15.92
C SER A 267 -3.54 -3.11 -17.12
N GLN A 268 -2.39 -2.63 -17.59
CA GLN A 268 -2.24 -1.76 -18.74
C GLN A 268 -1.32 -2.40 -19.78
N ILE A 269 -1.57 -2.12 -21.05
CA ILE A 269 -0.74 -2.53 -22.18
C ILE A 269 0.00 -1.31 -22.70
N TYR A 270 1.33 -1.38 -22.74
CA TYR A 270 2.19 -0.36 -23.31
C TYR A 270 2.59 -0.78 -24.73
N LEU A 271 2.31 0.07 -25.71
CA LEU A 271 2.54 -0.18 -27.13
C LEU A 271 3.79 0.54 -27.64
N ASP A 272 4.47 -0.07 -28.61
CA ASP A 272 5.62 0.53 -29.29
C ASP A 272 5.16 1.44 -30.43
N THR A 273 4.78 2.66 -30.08
CA THR A 273 4.30 3.66 -31.04
C THR A 273 5.37 4.08 -32.05
N GLN A 274 6.65 4.01 -31.70
CA GLN A 274 7.76 4.27 -32.62
C GLN A 274 7.85 3.17 -33.68
N SER A 275 7.80 1.90 -33.26
CA SER A 275 7.79 0.76 -34.19
C SER A 275 6.58 0.81 -35.13
N MET A 276 5.41 1.23 -34.63
CA MET A 276 4.23 1.44 -35.49
C MET A 276 4.47 2.54 -36.52
N ALA A 277 5.02 3.69 -36.12
CA ALA A 277 5.34 4.79 -37.02
C ALA A 277 6.36 4.37 -38.11
N ASP A 278 7.44 3.68 -37.73
CA ASP A 278 8.48 3.22 -38.64
C ASP A 278 7.94 2.22 -39.68
N ASN A 279 6.98 1.39 -39.28
CA ASN A 279 6.32 0.42 -40.15
C ASN A 279 5.03 0.95 -40.82
N LYS A 280 4.71 2.25 -40.65
CA LYS A 280 3.51 2.90 -41.20
C LYS A 280 2.19 2.21 -40.80
N ILE A 281 2.13 1.73 -39.57
CA ILE A 281 0.95 1.13 -38.95
C ILE A 281 0.21 2.19 -38.15
N ASP A 282 -1.12 2.24 -38.29
CA ASP A 282 -1.98 3.12 -37.51
C ASP A 282 -2.16 2.60 -36.06
N GLU A 283 -1.82 3.45 -35.08
CA GLU A 283 -1.93 3.14 -33.64
C GLU A 283 -3.38 2.79 -33.26
N ASP A 284 -4.34 3.53 -33.79
CA ASP A 284 -5.76 3.32 -33.46
C ASP A 284 -6.25 1.97 -34.02
N ALA A 285 -5.84 1.60 -35.23
CA ALA A 285 -6.12 0.28 -35.78
C ALA A 285 -5.52 -0.86 -34.94
N VAL A 286 -4.31 -0.68 -34.38
CA VAL A 286 -3.68 -1.67 -33.48
C VAL A 286 -4.48 -1.81 -32.20
N LYS A 287 -4.81 -0.70 -31.53
CA LYS A 287 -5.58 -0.71 -30.28
C LYS A 287 -6.96 -1.32 -30.48
N ASP A 288 -7.71 -0.88 -31.49
CA ASP A 288 -9.05 -1.36 -31.77
C ASP A 288 -9.05 -2.87 -32.08
N TYR A 289 -8.06 -3.35 -32.84
CA TYR A 289 -7.92 -4.77 -33.12
C TYR A 289 -7.58 -5.58 -31.87
N LEU A 290 -6.63 -5.11 -31.05
CA LEU A 290 -6.23 -5.80 -29.83
C LEU A 290 -7.38 -5.86 -28.83
N ILE A 291 -8.06 -4.74 -28.56
CA ILE A 291 -9.24 -4.67 -27.69
C ILE A 291 -10.32 -5.67 -28.14
N LYS A 292 -10.57 -5.77 -29.46
CA LYS A 292 -11.51 -6.76 -30.00
C LYS A 292 -11.09 -8.21 -29.73
N GLN A 293 -9.79 -8.52 -29.65
CA GLN A 293 -9.33 -9.86 -29.25
C GLN A 293 -9.43 -10.06 -27.74
N LEU A 294 -9.08 -9.04 -26.94
CA LEU A 294 -9.17 -9.07 -25.48
C LEU A 294 -10.60 -9.34 -25.01
N ASN A 295 -11.61 -8.78 -25.68
CA ASN A 295 -13.02 -9.02 -25.37
C ASN A 295 -13.49 -10.48 -25.60
N LYS A 296 -12.63 -11.38 -26.07
CA LYS A 296 -12.90 -12.83 -26.17
C LYS A 296 -12.33 -13.62 -24.99
N ASP A 297 -11.46 -13.00 -24.19
CA ASP A 297 -10.86 -13.60 -23.01
C ASP A 297 -11.89 -13.55 -21.87
N GLN A 298 -12.23 -14.72 -21.32
CA GLN A 298 -13.23 -14.83 -20.26
C GLN A 298 -12.73 -14.32 -18.90
N SER A 299 -11.45 -14.00 -18.76
CA SER A 299 -10.92 -13.32 -17.57
C SER A 299 -11.11 -11.79 -17.61
N ILE A 300 -11.36 -11.22 -18.79
CA ILE A 300 -11.43 -9.77 -19.01
C ILE A 300 -12.88 -9.29 -19.01
N LEU A 301 -13.22 -8.44 -18.05
CA LEU A 301 -14.51 -7.77 -17.95
C LEU A 301 -14.60 -6.59 -18.93
N PHE A 302 -13.55 -5.75 -19.00
CA PHE A 302 -13.46 -4.63 -19.95
C PHE A 302 -12.04 -4.46 -20.47
N ALA A 303 -11.91 -4.09 -21.74
CA ALA A 303 -10.68 -3.52 -22.30
C ALA A 303 -11.01 -2.21 -23.01
N VAL A 304 -10.21 -1.16 -22.77
CA VAL A 304 -10.49 0.18 -23.29
C VAL A 304 -9.22 0.94 -23.62
N ASP A 305 -9.24 1.66 -24.75
CA ASP A 305 -8.21 2.65 -25.08
C ASP A 305 -8.26 3.78 -24.06
N MET A 306 -7.14 4.03 -23.38
CA MET A 306 -7.02 5.04 -22.34
C MET A 306 -7.43 6.44 -22.81
N LYS A 307 -7.26 6.77 -24.10
CA LYS A 307 -7.67 8.05 -24.68
C LYS A 307 -9.19 8.14 -24.96
N LYS A 308 -9.91 7.01 -24.91
CA LYS A 308 -11.35 6.90 -25.26
C LYS A 308 -12.24 6.48 -24.07
N VAL A 309 -11.70 6.45 -22.84
CA VAL A 309 -12.41 5.98 -21.63
C VAL A 309 -13.72 6.73 -21.38
N ALA A 310 -13.73 8.06 -21.53
CA ALA A 310 -14.92 8.89 -21.31
C ALA A 310 -16.12 8.51 -22.20
N GLN A 311 -15.85 7.96 -23.40
CA GLN A 311 -16.86 7.58 -24.39
C GLN A 311 -17.24 6.09 -24.31
N SER A 312 -16.57 5.31 -23.46
CA SER A 312 -16.80 3.88 -23.33
C SER A 312 -18.13 3.55 -22.63
N SER A 313 -18.69 2.37 -22.94
CA SER A 313 -19.86 1.82 -22.24
C SER A 313 -19.51 1.15 -20.90
N ILE A 314 -18.50 1.67 -20.20
CA ILE A 314 -18.11 1.22 -18.85
C ILE A 314 -18.94 1.99 -17.80
N PRO A 315 -19.57 1.30 -16.83
CA PRO A 315 -20.34 1.96 -15.78
C PRO A 315 -19.44 2.67 -14.74
N GLU A 316 -20.02 3.63 -14.02
CA GLU A 316 -19.41 4.15 -12.79
C GLU A 316 -19.50 3.12 -11.66
N PRO A 317 -18.55 3.09 -10.71
CA PRO A 317 -17.40 4.01 -10.55
C PRO A 317 -16.16 3.61 -11.37
N ILE A 318 -16.21 2.51 -12.14
CA ILE A 318 -15.05 1.96 -12.87
C ILE A 318 -14.49 3.00 -13.84
N LYS A 319 -15.37 3.62 -14.65
CA LYS A 319 -14.98 4.63 -15.65
C LYS A 319 -14.21 5.79 -15.02
N THR A 320 -14.74 6.41 -13.97
CA THR A 320 -14.05 7.51 -13.27
C THR A 320 -12.74 7.06 -12.63
N ARG A 321 -12.68 5.84 -12.05
CA ARG A 321 -11.44 5.31 -11.47
C ARG A 321 -10.35 5.08 -12.52
N ILE A 322 -10.69 4.61 -13.72
CA ILE A 322 -9.73 4.53 -14.84
C ILE A 322 -9.21 5.92 -15.20
N MET A 323 -10.09 6.91 -15.34
CA MET A 323 -9.70 8.29 -15.69
C MET A 323 -8.80 8.91 -14.60
N ASN A 324 -9.12 8.72 -13.32
CA ASN A 324 -8.32 9.21 -12.21
C ASN A 324 -6.94 8.51 -12.10
N GLY A 325 -6.87 7.22 -12.46
CA GLY A 325 -5.63 6.44 -12.48
C GLY A 325 -4.76 6.66 -13.72
N TYR A 326 -5.25 7.40 -14.72
CA TYR A 326 -4.52 7.66 -15.96
C TYR A 326 -3.56 8.85 -15.82
N ASN A 327 -2.26 8.60 -16.01
CA ASN A 327 -1.25 9.62 -16.20
C ASN A 327 -0.73 9.55 -17.64
N TRP A 328 -1.00 10.58 -18.43
CA TRP A 328 -0.65 10.63 -19.86
C TRP A 328 0.84 10.39 -20.20
N GLN A 329 1.77 10.61 -19.26
CA GLN A 329 3.21 10.37 -19.47
C GLN A 329 3.69 9.01 -18.95
N ARG A 330 2.87 8.28 -18.17
CA ARG A 330 3.34 7.12 -17.38
C ARG A 330 2.42 5.91 -17.44
N SER A 331 1.19 6.07 -17.90
CA SER A 331 0.23 4.98 -18.10
C SER A 331 0.37 4.37 -19.49
N GLY A 332 -0.07 3.11 -19.61
CA GLY A 332 -0.15 2.42 -20.90
C GLY A 332 -1.30 2.94 -21.77
N ASP A 333 -1.40 2.36 -22.97
CA ASP A 333 -2.31 2.79 -24.03
C ASP A 333 -3.70 2.13 -23.92
N ILE A 334 -3.76 0.92 -23.37
CA ILE A 334 -5.00 0.16 -23.16
C ILE A 334 -5.08 -0.23 -21.68
N GLN A 335 -6.23 0.04 -21.05
CA GLN A 335 -6.55 -0.46 -19.72
C GLN A 335 -7.38 -1.76 -19.83
N ILE A 336 -7.04 -2.74 -19.01
CA ILE A 336 -7.78 -3.99 -18.80
C ILE A 336 -8.43 -3.94 -17.42
N ILE A 337 -9.67 -4.37 -17.33
CA ILE A 337 -10.38 -4.67 -16.09
C ILE A 337 -10.71 -6.15 -16.13
N TYR A 338 -10.19 -6.91 -15.17
CA TYR A 338 -10.48 -8.33 -15.03
C TYR A 338 -11.80 -8.55 -14.27
N HIS A 339 -12.35 -9.75 -14.38
CA HIS A 339 -13.51 -10.15 -13.58
C HIS A 339 -13.21 -10.16 -12.07
N ASP A 340 -14.27 -10.04 -11.27
CA ASP A 340 -14.23 -10.04 -9.82
C ASP A 340 -13.48 -11.26 -9.28
N SER A 341 -12.57 -11.01 -8.33
CA SER A 341 -11.74 -12.01 -7.63
C SER A 341 -10.68 -12.71 -8.50
N TRP A 342 -10.39 -12.19 -9.69
CA TRP A 342 -9.29 -12.70 -10.49
C TRP A 342 -7.97 -12.11 -9.98
N LEU A 343 -6.96 -12.96 -9.83
CA LEU A 343 -5.62 -12.59 -9.36
C LEU A 343 -4.57 -12.75 -10.48
N PRO A 344 -3.49 -11.96 -10.49
CA PRO A 344 -2.40 -12.19 -11.42
C PRO A 344 -1.72 -13.52 -11.11
N SER A 345 -1.29 -14.23 -12.15
CA SER A 345 -0.75 -15.59 -12.05
C SER A 345 0.55 -15.74 -11.23
N TYR A 346 1.20 -14.64 -10.84
CA TYR A 346 2.32 -14.68 -9.90
C TYR A 346 1.86 -14.90 -8.44
N SER A 347 0.60 -14.59 -8.12
CA SER A 347 0.00 -14.67 -6.79
C SER A 347 -0.69 -16.02 -6.54
N LYS A 348 -0.02 -17.14 -6.88
CA LYS A 348 -0.59 -18.49 -6.70
C LYS A 348 -0.77 -18.90 -5.23
N PHE A 349 -0.04 -18.24 -4.33
CA PHE A 349 -0.18 -18.36 -2.89
C PHE A 349 -0.45 -16.98 -2.31
N GLY A 350 -1.06 -16.95 -1.13
CA GLY A 350 -1.55 -15.75 -0.48
C GLY A 350 -2.50 -15.00 -1.40
N THR A 351 -2.33 -13.68 -1.45
CA THR A 351 -3.16 -12.80 -2.28
C THR A 351 -2.37 -11.63 -2.84
N THR A 352 -3.06 -10.78 -3.60
CA THR A 352 -2.58 -9.46 -3.98
C THR A 352 -3.76 -8.51 -4.11
N HIS A 353 -3.48 -7.30 -4.56
CA HIS A 353 -4.42 -6.19 -4.70
C HIS A 353 -4.08 -5.37 -5.95
N GLY A 354 -4.97 -4.43 -6.29
CA GLY A 354 -4.80 -3.49 -7.38
C GLY A 354 -6.01 -3.40 -8.30
N ALA A 355 -7.09 -4.12 -8.01
CA ALA A 355 -8.35 -4.06 -8.72
C ALA A 355 -9.24 -2.91 -8.20
N TRP A 356 -10.27 -2.58 -8.98
CA TRP A 356 -11.24 -1.56 -8.61
C TRP A 356 -12.29 -2.09 -7.61
N ASN A 357 -12.46 -3.41 -7.51
CA ASN A 357 -13.53 -4.04 -6.76
C ASN A 357 -13.47 -3.65 -5.27
N SER A 358 -14.58 -3.83 -4.56
CA SER A 358 -14.71 -3.33 -3.19
C SER A 358 -13.70 -3.94 -2.22
N TYR A 359 -13.31 -5.20 -2.38
CA TYR A 359 -12.34 -5.85 -1.49
C TYR A 359 -10.94 -5.22 -1.54
N ASP A 360 -10.58 -4.54 -2.65
CA ASP A 360 -9.31 -3.81 -2.79
C ASP A 360 -9.46 -2.30 -2.52
N SER A 361 -10.66 -1.74 -2.69
CA SER A 361 -10.86 -0.27 -2.66
C SER A 361 -11.64 0.23 -1.45
N HIS A 362 -12.31 -0.65 -0.70
CA HIS A 362 -12.95 -0.31 0.57
C HIS A 362 -11.89 -0.35 1.67
N ILE A 363 -11.57 0.81 2.22
CA ILE A 363 -10.55 1.00 3.24
C ILE A 363 -11.19 1.53 4.52
N PRO A 364 -10.69 1.15 5.71
CA PRO A 364 -11.10 1.79 6.95
C PRO A 364 -10.64 3.25 6.94
N LEU A 365 -11.41 4.14 7.55
CA LEU A 365 -10.99 5.52 7.80
C LEU A 365 -11.46 5.94 9.19
N LEU A 366 -10.53 5.99 10.13
CA LEU A 366 -10.78 6.37 11.52
C LEU A 366 -10.10 7.70 11.81
N PHE A 367 -10.79 8.60 12.50
CA PHE A 367 -10.21 9.83 13.04
C PHE A 367 -10.34 9.82 14.57
N MET A 368 -9.33 10.31 15.28
CA MET A 368 -9.30 10.34 16.74
C MET A 368 -8.50 11.56 17.24
N GLY A 369 -8.88 12.10 18.39
CA GLY A 369 -8.10 13.11 19.11
C GLY A 369 -8.60 14.55 18.92
N TRP A 370 -7.68 15.50 18.85
CA TRP A 370 -7.97 16.93 18.82
C TRP A 370 -8.92 17.30 17.66
N GLY A 371 -10.02 17.98 17.99
CA GLY A 371 -10.94 18.51 16.98
C GLY A 371 -11.75 17.45 16.23
N ILE A 372 -11.79 16.20 16.70
CA ILE A 372 -12.59 15.12 16.10
C ILE A 372 -13.83 14.82 16.96
N ARG A 373 -14.99 14.64 16.32
CA ARG A 373 -16.22 14.18 16.99
C ARG A 373 -16.28 12.65 17.05
N LYS A 374 -16.78 12.11 18.16
CA LYS A 374 -17.16 10.69 18.22
C LYS A 374 -18.39 10.45 17.34
N GLY A 375 -18.33 9.44 16.48
CA GLY A 375 -19.43 9.00 15.65
C GLY A 375 -18.97 7.98 14.62
N GLU A 376 -19.90 7.57 13.78
CA GLU A 376 -19.66 6.72 12.62
C GLU A 376 -20.54 7.21 11.46
N SER A 377 -20.17 6.87 10.23
CA SER A 377 -20.91 7.24 9.04
C SER A 377 -20.85 6.12 8.00
N ASN A 378 -21.95 5.95 7.28
CA ASN A 378 -22.07 5.07 6.13
C ASN A 378 -22.24 5.88 4.83
N LYS A 379 -21.91 7.18 4.84
CA LYS A 379 -21.89 7.99 3.62
C LYS A 379 -20.68 7.61 2.77
N ASP A 380 -20.86 7.70 1.46
CA ASP A 380 -19.77 7.47 0.51
C ASP A 380 -18.77 8.61 0.56
N TYR A 381 -17.50 8.25 0.81
CA TYR A 381 -16.34 9.14 0.77
C TYR A 381 -15.24 8.51 -0.08
N ASN A 382 -14.32 9.34 -0.55
CA ASN A 382 -13.17 8.92 -1.33
C ASN A 382 -11.89 8.99 -0.49
N MET A 383 -10.88 8.17 -0.83
CA MET A 383 -9.53 8.31 -0.28
C MET A 383 -8.98 9.74 -0.45
N THR A 384 -9.35 10.42 -1.54
CA THR A 384 -8.96 11.81 -1.83
C THR A 384 -9.52 12.84 -0.86
N ASP A 385 -10.48 12.47 -0.01
CA ASP A 385 -11.14 13.35 0.95
C ASP A 385 -10.36 13.45 2.29
N ILE A 386 -9.39 12.56 2.53
CA ILE A 386 -8.61 12.51 3.77
C ILE A 386 -7.74 13.77 3.93
N ALA A 387 -6.93 14.09 2.90
CA ALA A 387 -6.03 15.24 2.94
C ALA A 387 -6.74 16.59 3.13
N PRO A 388 -7.80 16.94 2.38
CA PRO A 388 -8.52 18.20 2.60
C PRO A 388 -9.23 18.23 3.96
N THR A 389 -9.60 17.08 4.54
CA THR A 389 -10.15 17.01 5.91
C THR A 389 -9.11 17.43 6.95
N ILE A 390 -7.89 16.89 6.87
CA ILE A 390 -6.80 17.26 7.79
C ILE A 390 -6.37 18.72 7.57
N CYS A 391 -6.27 19.17 6.31
CA CYS A 391 -5.95 20.57 6.02
C CYS A 391 -7.02 21.54 6.56
N ALA A 392 -8.30 21.18 6.46
CA ALA A 392 -9.40 21.98 7.03
C ALA A 392 -9.32 22.05 8.56
N LEU A 393 -9.04 20.91 9.21
CA LEU A 393 -8.83 20.81 10.66
C LEU A 393 -7.67 21.70 11.15
N LEU A 394 -6.58 21.76 10.37
CA LEU A 394 -5.38 22.55 10.69
C LEU A 394 -5.45 24.01 10.21
N HIS A 395 -6.53 24.40 9.51
CA HIS A 395 -6.66 25.71 8.86
C HIS A 395 -5.51 26.06 7.90
N ILE A 396 -5.04 25.08 7.13
CA ILE A 396 -3.99 25.25 6.12
C ILE A 396 -4.52 25.04 4.71
N GLN A 397 -3.79 25.56 3.73
CA GLN A 397 -4.10 25.41 2.31
C GLN A 397 -4.15 23.92 1.90
N PHE A 398 -5.05 23.58 0.96
CA PHE A 398 -5.12 22.23 0.38
C PHE A 398 -3.94 21.93 -0.55
N PRO A 399 -3.57 20.64 -0.69
CA PRO A 399 -2.57 20.19 -1.66
C PRO A 399 -2.81 20.73 -3.07
N SER A 400 -1.74 20.95 -3.84
CA SER A 400 -1.80 21.67 -5.12
C SER A 400 -2.63 20.98 -6.21
N GLY A 401 -2.76 19.65 -6.12
CA GLY A 401 -3.57 18.83 -7.04
C GLY A 401 -4.79 18.21 -6.35
N ASN A 402 -5.29 18.79 -5.27
CA ASN A 402 -6.42 18.26 -4.52
C ASN A 402 -7.71 18.22 -5.38
N ILE A 403 -8.36 17.05 -5.43
CA ILE A 403 -9.68 16.86 -6.06
C ILE A 403 -10.77 16.43 -5.06
N GLY A 404 -10.39 16.13 -3.82
CA GLY A 404 -11.32 15.71 -2.78
C GLY A 404 -11.93 16.89 -2.02
N ASN A 405 -12.85 16.58 -1.11
CA ASN A 405 -13.54 17.55 -0.27
C ASN A 405 -13.41 17.17 1.21
N PRO A 406 -13.37 18.13 2.15
CA PRO A 406 -13.36 17.81 3.58
C PRO A 406 -14.59 16.99 4.01
N ILE A 407 -14.37 15.98 4.84
CA ILE A 407 -15.39 15.18 5.52
C ILE A 407 -15.91 16.00 6.71
N VAL A 408 -16.77 16.99 6.43
CA VAL A 408 -17.17 18.01 7.42
C VAL A 408 -17.82 17.45 8.69
N GLU A 409 -18.45 16.28 8.61
CA GLU A 409 -19.13 15.68 9.76
C GLU A 409 -18.17 15.14 10.84
N VAL A 410 -16.91 14.86 10.47
CA VAL A 410 -15.88 14.41 11.42
C VAL A 410 -15.33 15.57 12.27
N LEU A 411 -15.41 16.79 11.75
CA LEU A 411 -14.81 17.97 12.35
C LEU A 411 -15.65 18.47 13.54
N GLY A 412 -14.99 18.54 14.70
CA GLY A 412 -15.55 18.98 15.96
C GLY A 412 -15.36 20.46 16.26
N LYS A 413 -14.33 21.07 15.68
CA LYS A 413 -13.93 22.46 15.89
C LYS A 413 -14.05 23.27 14.62
#